data_AF-A0A6B2DW77-F1
#
_entry.id   AF-A0A6B2DW77-F1
#
_cell.length_a   1.000
_cell.length_b   1.000
_cell.length_c   1.000
_cell.angle_alpha   90.00
_cell.angle_beta   90.00
_cell.angle_gamma   90.00
#
_symmetry.space_group_name_H-M   'P 1'
#
loop_
_entity.id
_entity.type
_entity.pdbx_description
1 polymer ?
#
loop_
_entity_poly.entity_id
_entity_poly.type
_entity_poly.pdbx_seq_one_letter_code
_entity_poly.pdbx_strand_id
1 'polypeptide(L)'
;MIPAEFRYERVSTVDEALARLAEHGDEAKVLAGGHSLLPLMKLRLAAPEYVVDIGPVDELRYVRLDGDDVVIGALSRYHDLQQDPVLQEHAPLLARVSGEVGDRQVRHRGTIGGSLVHADSAADLPAAVLASDAVL
;
A
#
# COMPACT_ATOMS: atom_id res chain seq x y z
N MET A 1 16.52 10.20 12.88
CA MET A 1 15.18 10.81 12.91
C MET A 1 14.94 11.86 11.81
N ILE A 2 15.92 12.16 10.95
CA ILE A 2 15.77 13.09 9.82
C ILE A 2 16.16 12.32 8.56
N PRO A 3 15.27 12.20 7.55
CA PRO A 3 15.61 11.55 6.29
C PRO A 3 16.72 12.31 5.55
N ALA A 4 17.34 11.64 4.57
CA ALA A 4 18.14 12.37 3.57
C ALA A 4 17.23 13.31 2.77
N GLU A 5 17.82 14.30 2.10
CA GLU A 5 17.09 15.12 1.14
C GLU A 5 16.62 14.26 -0.03
N PHE A 6 15.42 14.52 -0.53
CA PHE A 6 14.83 13.84 -1.67
C PHE A 6 13.91 14.81 -2.42
N ARG A 7 13.70 14.55 -3.71
CA ARG A 7 12.71 15.23 -4.54
C ARG A 7 11.38 14.53 -4.39
N TYR A 8 10.32 15.31 -4.24
CA TYR A 8 8.96 14.80 -4.10
C TYR A 8 8.18 15.07 -5.38
N GLU A 9 7.62 14.02 -5.96
CA GLU A 9 6.81 14.09 -7.17
C GLU A 9 5.45 13.50 -6.87
N ARG A 10 4.40 14.28 -7.13
CA ARG A 10 3.02 13.87 -6.87
C ARG A 10 2.32 13.61 -8.18
N VAL A 11 1.76 12.42 -8.33
CA VAL A 11 1.08 11.95 -9.54
C VAL A 11 -0.37 11.61 -9.23
N SER A 12 -1.21 11.60 -10.26
CA SER A 12 -2.66 11.36 -10.15
C SER A 12 -3.16 10.19 -10.98
N THR A 13 -2.32 9.60 -11.82
CA THR A 13 -2.63 8.42 -12.63
C THR A 13 -1.55 7.35 -12.50
N VAL A 14 -1.90 6.10 -12.77
CA VAL A 14 -0.92 5.02 -12.88
C VAL A 14 0.11 5.30 -13.98
N ASP A 15 -0.31 5.83 -15.13
CA ASP A 15 0.60 6.13 -16.25
C ASP A 15 1.67 7.17 -15.87
N GLU A 16 1.27 8.23 -15.16
CA GLU A 16 2.22 9.21 -14.62
C GLU A 16 3.20 8.56 -13.63
N ALA A 17 2.71 7.70 -12.73
CA ALA A 17 3.56 6.98 -11.78
C ALA A 17 4.60 6.11 -12.51
N LEU A 18 4.15 5.33 -13.49
CA LEU A 18 5.02 4.47 -14.30
C LEU A 18 6.04 5.29 -15.09
N ALA A 19 5.64 6.42 -15.66
CA ALA A 19 6.54 7.31 -16.37
C ALA A 19 7.65 7.87 -15.46
N ARG A 20 7.31 8.31 -14.23
CA ARG A 20 8.30 8.79 -13.26
C ARG A 20 9.24 7.67 -12.80
N LEU A 21 8.72 6.48 -12.55
CA LEU A 21 9.53 5.32 -12.17
C LEU A 21 10.47 4.88 -13.30
N ALA A 22 10.01 4.94 -14.56
CA ALA A 22 10.86 4.65 -15.71
C ALA A 22 11.94 5.72 -15.93
N GLU A 23 11.62 7.00 -15.68
CA GLU A 23 12.56 8.12 -15.80
C GLU A 23 13.68 8.03 -14.76
N HIS A 24 13.34 7.76 -13.49
CA HIS A 24 14.27 7.81 -12.36
C HIS A 24 14.87 6.45 -11.98
N GLY A 25 14.31 5.35 -12.48
CA GLY A 25 14.81 3.99 -12.23
C GLY A 25 14.92 3.65 -10.74
N ASP A 26 16.05 3.06 -10.36
CA ASP A 26 16.32 2.58 -8.99
C ASP A 26 16.43 3.70 -7.95
N GLU A 27 16.58 4.95 -8.38
CA GLU A 27 16.67 6.13 -7.50
C GLU A 27 15.29 6.57 -6.97
N ALA A 28 14.21 6.11 -7.59
CA ALA A 28 12.84 6.41 -7.18
C ALA A 28 12.24 5.34 -6.27
N LYS A 29 11.45 5.79 -5.29
CA LYS A 29 10.57 4.94 -4.50
C LYS A 29 9.15 5.47 -4.48
N VAL A 30 8.20 4.54 -4.62
CA VAL A 30 6.77 4.82 -4.53
C VAL A 30 6.38 5.11 -3.08
N LEU A 31 5.67 6.20 -2.86
CA LEU A 31 5.03 6.53 -1.60
C LEU A 31 3.52 6.27 -1.70
N ALA A 32 3.06 5.24 -0.99
CA ALA A 32 1.65 4.97 -0.72
C ALA A 32 1.27 5.51 0.68
N GLY A 33 0.96 4.61 1.63
CA GLY A 33 0.65 4.99 3.02
C GLY A 33 1.81 5.57 3.83
N GLY A 34 3.06 5.31 3.40
CA GLY A 34 4.29 5.82 4.01
C GLY A 34 4.68 5.20 5.36
N HIS A 35 3.90 4.26 5.90
CA HIS A 35 4.11 3.72 7.26
C HIS A 35 5.21 2.65 7.37
N SER A 36 5.85 2.28 6.27
CA SER A 36 7.12 1.53 6.27
C SER A 36 8.25 2.37 5.68
N LEU A 37 8.03 2.95 4.49
CA LEU A 37 9.03 3.76 3.78
C LEU A 37 9.52 4.97 4.60
N LEU A 38 8.63 5.80 5.15
CA LEU A 38 9.04 7.01 5.88
C LEU A 38 9.80 6.68 7.18
N PRO A 39 9.41 5.66 7.99
CA PRO A 39 10.24 5.16 9.07
C PRO A 39 11.65 4.74 8.61
N LEU A 40 11.77 3.95 7.55
CA LEU A 40 13.07 3.54 7.01
C LEU A 40 13.92 4.74 6.59
N MET A 41 13.30 5.74 5.94
CA MET A 41 13.99 6.98 5.56
C MET A 41 14.47 7.78 6.78
N LYS A 42 13.64 7.93 7.81
CA LYS A 42 14.01 8.63 9.06
C LYS A 42 15.16 7.96 9.82
N LEU A 43 15.33 6.66 9.64
CA LEU A 43 16.43 5.85 10.16
C LEU A 43 17.61 5.73 9.18
N ARG A 44 17.49 6.30 7.97
CA ARG A 44 18.48 6.21 6.87
C ARG A 44 18.77 4.78 6.42
N LEU A 45 17.81 3.87 6.60
CA LEU A 45 17.83 2.52 6.03
C LEU A 45 17.35 2.52 4.57
N ALA A 46 16.67 3.58 4.15
CA ALA A 46 16.36 3.90 2.77
C ALA A 46 16.67 5.38 2.51
N ALA A 47 17.26 5.70 1.36
CA ALA A 47 17.59 7.06 0.97
C ALA A 47 17.38 7.25 -0.55
N PRO A 48 16.12 7.17 -1.04
CA PRO A 48 15.84 7.42 -2.45
C PRO A 48 16.08 8.90 -2.78
N GLU A 49 16.51 9.18 -4.00
CA GLU A 49 16.61 10.56 -4.49
C GLU A 49 15.24 11.13 -4.86
N TYR A 50 14.32 10.25 -5.30
CA TYR A 50 12.97 10.60 -5.71
C TYR A 50 11.92 9.81 -4.93
N VAL A 51 10.90 10.51 -4.46
CA VAL A 51 9.72 9.93 -3.83
C VAL A 51 8.50 10.25 -4.68
N VAL A 52 7.95 9.22 -5.33
CA VAL A 52 6.77 9.32 -6.20
C VAL A 52 5.52 9.01 -5.39
N ASP A 53 4.78 10.04 -4.98
CA ASP A 53 3.55 9.91 -4.22
C ASP A 53 2.37 9.59 -5.12
N ILE A 54 1.90 8.35 -4.99
CA ILE A 54 0.73 7.81 -5.69
C ILE A 54 -0.55 7.97 -4.86
N GLY A 55 -0.47 8.57 -3.68
CA GLY A 55 -1.61 8.85 -2.81
C GLY A 55 -2.84 9.39 -3.56
N PRO A 56 -2.71 10.33 -4.53
CA PRO A 56 -3.85 10.88 -5.27
C PRO A 56 -4.44 9.98 -6.37
N VAL A 57 -3.86 8.81 -6.66
CA VAL A 57 -4.31 7.91 -7.72
C VAL A 57 -5.57 7.15 -7.26
N ASP A 58 -6.72 7.80 -7.33
CA ASP A 58 -7.97 7.30 -6.74
C ASP A 58 -8.49 6.02 -7.44
N GLU A 59 -8.11 5.77 -8.70
CA GLU A 59 -8.41 4.51 -9.41
C GLU A 59 -7.83 3.27 -8.73
N LEU A 60 -6.84 3.42 -7.83
CA LEU A 60 -6.27 2.33 -7.04
C LEU A 60 -6.97 2.15 -5.68
N ARG A 61 -8.09 2.85 -5.41
CA ARG A 61 -8.82 2.76 -4.13
C ARG A 61 -10.23 2.25 -4.33
N TYR A 62 -10.37 0.93 -4.23
CA TYR A 62 -11.66 0.27 -4.31
C TYR A 62 -11.63 -1.09 -3.63
N VAL A 63 -12.83 -1.58 -3.33
CA VAL A 63 -13.13 -2.97 -3.06
C VAL A 63 -14.41 -3.27 -3.82
N ARG A 64 -14.42 -4.32 -4.65
CA ARG A 64 -15.59 -4.71 -5.44
C ARG A 64 -15.59 -6.19 -5.75
N LEU A 65 -16.75 -6.70 -6.12
CA LEU A 65 -16.87 -8.01 -6.78
C LEU A 65 -16.60 -7.86 -8.28
N ASP A 66 -15.94 -8.86 -8.84
CA ASP A 66 -15.76 -9.04 -10.28
C ASP A 66 -15.95 -10.52 -10.60
N GLY A 67 -17.17 -10.89 -11.00
CA GLY A 67 -17.57 -12.30 -11.09
C GLY A 67 -17.54 -12.97 -9.71
N ASP A 68 -16.71 -14.02 -9.60
CA ASP A 68 -16.54 -14.80 -8.38
C ASP A 68 -15.39 -14.28 -7.49
N ASP A 69 -14.65 -13.25 -7.95
CA ASP A 69 -13.49 -12.72 -7.27
C ASP A 69 -13.79 -11.41 -6.52
N VAL A 70 -13.11 -11.21 -5.39
CA VAL A 70 -13.02 -9.89 -4.75
C VAL A 70 -11.77 -9.18 -5.26
N VAL A 71 -11.94 -8.01 -5.87
CA VAL A 71 -10.84 -7.21 -6.39
C VAL A 71 -10.62 -6.00 -5.48
N ILE A 72 -9.37 -5.84 -5.04
CA ILE A 72 -8.96 -4.80 -4.08
C ILE A 72 -7.92 -3.90 -4.73
N GLY A 73 -8.19 -2.59 -4.74
CA GLY A 73 -7.22 -1.60 -5.18
C GLY A 73 -6.01 -1.49 -4.24
N ALA A 74 -4.81 -1.34 -4.80
CA ALA A 74 -3.56 -1.33 -4.04
C ALA A 74 -3.47 -0.23 -2.96
N LEU A 75 -4.20 0.88 -3.14
CA LEU A 75 -4.26 2.01 -2.20
C LEU A 75 -5.41 1.91 -1.20
N SER A 76 -6.18 0.83 -1.19
CA SER A 76 -7.19 0.56 -0.16
C SER A 76 -6.52 0.42 1.20
N ARG A 77 -6.98 1.24 2.16
CA ARG A 77 -6.35 1.35 3.48
C ARG A 77 -6.85 0.27 4.42
N TYR A 78 -6.02 -0.15 5.36
CA TYR A 78 -6.41 -1.19 6.33
C TYR A 78 -7.69 -0.82 7.08
N HIS A 79 -7.85 0.46 7.42
CA HIS A 79 -9.05 0.96 8.06
C HIS A 79 -10.32 0.74 7.21
N ASP A 80 -10.23 0.96 5.90
CA ASP A 80 -11.35 0.81 4.99
C ASP A 80 -11.64 -0.68 4.77
N LEU A 81 -10.60 -1.50 4.61
CA LEU A 81 -10.71 -2.95 4.42
C LEU A 81 -11.39 -3.68 5.58
N GLN A 82 -11.08 -3.32 6.83
CA GLN A 82 -11.69 -4.00 8.00
C GLN A 82 -13.21 -3.78 8.12
N GLN A 83 -13.73 -2.71 7.53
CA GLN A 83 -15.14 -2.31 7.63
C GLN A 83 -15.87 -2.43 6.30
N ASP A 84 -15.19 -2.90 5.25
CA ASP A 84 -15.77 -3.04 3.93
C ASP A 84 -16.78 -4.20 3.91
N PRO A 85 -18.04 -3.95 3.50
CA PRO A 85 -19.07 -4.98 3.53
C PRO A 85 -18.79 -6.13 2.56
N VAL A 86 -18.15 -5.88 1.41
CA VAL A 86 -17.79 -6.93 0.45
C VAL A 86 -16.76 -7.86 1.08
N LEU A 87 -15.74 -7.32 1.76
CA LEU A 87 -14.77 -8.17 2.46
C LEU A 87 -15.38 -8.90 3.65
N GLN A 88 -16.26 -8.26 4.42
CA GLN A 88 -16.91 -8.92 5.56
C GLN A 88 -17.76 -10.11 5.12
N GLU A 89 -18.38 -10.03 3.95
CA GLU A 89 -19.21 -11.10 3.40
C GLU A 89 -18.39 -12.18 2.67
N HIS A 90 -17.50 -11.77 1.77
CA HIS A 90 -16.85 -12.68 0.81
C HIS A 90 -15.40 -13.03 1.16
N ALA A 91 -14.69 -12.22 1.94
CA ALA A 91 -13.30 -12.46 2.36
C ALA A 91 -13.05 -12.07 3.83
N PRO A 92 -13.80 -12.63 4.80
CA PRO A 92 -13.81 -12.15 6.19
C PRO A 92 -12.45 -12.25 6.89
N LEU A 93 -11.57 -13.16 6.43
CA LEU A 93 -10.19 -13.24 6.91
C LEU A 93 -9.42 -11.94 6.63
N LEU A 94 -9.52 -11.39 5.41
CA LEU A 94 -8.83 -10.16 5.03
C LEU A 94 -9.37 -8.95 5.80
N ALA A 95 -10.70 -8.88 5.99
CA ALA A 95 -11.31 -7.84 6.82
C ALA A 95 -10.79 -7.92 8.27
N ARG A 96 -10.79 -9.12 8.86
CA ARG A 96 -10.32 -9.35 10.24
C ARG A 96 -8.85 -8.95 10.40
N VAL A 97 -7.96 -9.48 9.54
CA VAL A 97 -6.52 -9.22 9.62
C VAL A 97 -6.21 -7.74 9.45
N SER A 98 -6.87 -7.05 8.51
CA SER A 98 -6.70 -5.61 8.31
C SER A 98 -6.98 -4.79 9.58
N GLY A 99 -7.89 -5.26 10.44
CA GLY A 99 -8.22 -4.61 11.71
C GLY A 99 -7.19 -4.81 12.83
N GLU A 100 -6.33 -5.83 12.72
CA GLU A 100 -5.31 -6.19 13.72
C GLU A 100 -3.94 -5.57 13.40
N VAL A 101 -3.71 -5.07 12.17
CA VAL A 101 -2.43 -4.46 11.78
C VAL A 101 -2.21 -3.12 12.47
N GLY A 102 -1.14 -3.00 13.25
CA GLY A 102 -0.69 -1.74 13.86
C GLY A 102 -1.72 -1.08 14.79
N ASP A 103 -1.72 0.25 14.85
CA ASP A 103 -2.72 1.05 15.58
C ASP A 103 -3.68 1.76 14.63
N ARG A 104 -4.61 2.55 15.20
CA ARG A 104 -5.61 3.28 14.40
C ARG A 104 -4.95 4.22 13.38
N GLN A 105 -3.91 4.94 13.78
CA GLN A 105 -3.21 5.92 12.94
C GLN A 105 -2.51 5.24 11.78
N VAL A 106 -1.83 4.12 12.05
CA VAL A 106 -1.23 3.26 11.03
C VAL A 106 -2.30 2.78 10.06
N ARG A 107 -3.44 2.26 10.54
CA ARG A 107 -4.51 1.73 9.68
C ARG A 107 -5.18 2.77 8.78
N HIS A 108 -5.22 4.04 9.19
CA HIS A 108 -5.80 5.13 8.37
C HIS A 108 -4.87 5.59 7.23
N ARG A 109 -3.66 5.05 7.15
CA ARG A 109 -2.65 5.45 6.18
C ARG A 109 -2.08 4.26 5.43
N GLY A 110 -1.73 3.18 6.12
CA GLY A 110 -1.24 1.94 5.55
C GLY A 110 -2.23 1.34 4.55
N THR A 111 -1.69 0.82 3.45
CA THR A 111 -2.43 0.33 2.28
C THR A 111 -2.06 -1.11 1.99
N ILE A 112 -2.99 -1.94 1.54
CA ILE A 112 -2.74 -3.36 1.26
C ILE A 112 -1.60 -3.57 0.25
N GLY A 113 -1.59 -2.83 -0.86
CA GLY A 113 -0.51 -2.92 -1.86
C GLY A 113 0.84 -2.53 -1.27
N GLY A 114 0.86 -1.47 -0.44
CA GLY A 114 2.05 -1.07 0.32
C GLY A 114 2.57 -2.18 1.26
N SER A 115 1.68 -2.93 1.93
CA SER A 115 2.08 -4.07 2.77
C SER A 115 2.74 -5.17 1.95
N LEU A 116 2.13 -5.52 0.83
CA LEU A 116 2.53 -6.66 -0.01
C LEU A 116 3.86 -6.39 -0.70
N VAL A 117 4.01 -5.21 -1.31
CA VAL A 117 5.25 -4.83 -2.02
C VAL A 117 6.40 -4.56 -1.05
N HIS A 118 6.12 -4.17 0.20
CA HIS A 118 7.17 -4.02 1.19
C HIS A 118 7.82 -5.37 1.56
N ALA A 119 7.05 -6.47 1.47
CA ALA A 119 7.52 -7.84 1.66
C ALA A 119 8.28 -8.11 2.98
N ASP A 120 7.86 -7.44 4.06
CA ASP A 120 8.35 -7.75 5.41
C ASP A 120 7.71 -9.05 5.90
N SER A 121 8.55 -10.03 6.26
CA SER A 121 8.11 -11.31 6.84
C SER A 121 7.29 -11.17 8.14
N ALA A 122 7.40 -10.04 8.83
CA ALA A 122 6.63 -9.75 10.04
C ALA A 122 5.25 -9.13 9.74
N ALA A 123 4.92 -8.84 8.48
CA ALA A 123 3.63 -8.28 8.11
C ALA A 123 2.53 -9.35 8.05
N ASP A 124 1.31 -9.00 8.47
CA ASP A 124 0.19 -9.94 8.56
C ASP A 124 -0.50 -10.18 7.21
N LEU A 125 -0.69 -9.12 6.42
CA LEU A 125 -1.46 -9.18 5.17
C LEU A 125 -0.88 -10.11 4.10
N PRO A 126 0.46 -10.20 3.88
CA PRO A 126 1.02 -11.16 2.93
C PRO A 126 0.57 -12.61 3.21
N ALA A 127 0.55 -13.03 4.47
CA ALA A 127 0.11 -14.37 4.85
C ALA A 127 -1.40 -14.58 4.63
N ALA A 128 -2.21 -13.57 4.93
CA ALA A 128 -3.66 -13.62 4.73
C ALA A 128 -4.05 -13.65 3.23
N VAL A 129 -3.33 -12.90 2.39
CA VAL A 129 -3.48 -12.89 0.94
C VAL A 129 -3.10 -14.25 0.35
N LEU A 130 -1.96 -14.80 0.77
CA LEU A 130 -1.55 -16.15 0.36
C LEU A 130 -2.56 -17.23 0.77
N ALA A 131 -3.07 -17.17 2.00
CA ALA A 131 -4.09 -18.10 2.48
C ALA A 131 -5.43 -17.99 1.75
N SER A 132 -5.65 -16.89 1.02
CA SER A 132 -6.85 -16.63 0.23
C SER A 132 -6.65 -16.96 -1.26
N ASP A 133 -5.54 -17.60 -1.64
CA ASP A 133 -5.16 -17.92 -3.03
C ASP A 133 -5.21 -16.71 -3.98
N ALA A 134 -4.97 -15.51 -3.45
CA ALA A 134 -5.07 -14.27 -4.19
C ALA A 134 -3.93 -14.09 -5.21
N VAL A 135 -4.23 -13.36 -6.29
CA VAL A 135 -3.29 -13.02 -7.37
C VAL A 135 -3.01 -11.51 -7.36
N LEU A 136 -1.79 -11.13 -7.72
CA LEU A 136 -1.32 -9.74 -7.84
C LEU A 136 -1.17 -9.32 -9.30
#